data_AF-A0A2G9TUR5-F1
#
_entry.id   AF-A0A2G9TUR5-F1
#
_cell.length_a   1.000
_cell.length_b   1.000
_cell.length_c   1.000
_cell.angle_alpha   90.00
_cell.angle_beta   90.00
_cell.angle_gamma   90.00
#
_symmetry.space_group_name_H-M   'P 1'
#
loop_
_entity.id
_entity.type
_entity.pdbx_description
1 polymer ?
#
loop_
_entity_poly.entity_id
_entity_poly.type
_entity_poly.pdbx_seq_one_letter_code
_entity_poly.pdbx_strand_id
1 'polypeptide(L)'
;MPSFAFGRNEMFLNGILPVHQMREHFGPIALLLSRIPVPFFEHVYSVMLPENSEPSALNLLTSIAFMRGFMSASGIPDCSRAARFVIQDVVSGRIIMGKIMKPGKVVLVLRGKYAGRKALVVKAQDEGGADRSYPHAIIAGIDKYPLKVTKSMGKKKQEKRNKLKPFVKVVSYSHLLPTRYSVDVAFDKANINKESLKIPKKKRCALAEIKSKFEERYKTGKNKWFFTKLRF
;
A
#
# COMPACT_ATOMS: atom_id res chain seq x y z
N MET A 1 15.54 -4.69 14.67
CA MET A 1 15.16 -3.50 13.87
C MET A 1 14.02 -3.87 12.94
N PRO A 2 12.99 -3.03 12.72
CA PRO A 2 12.06 -3.30 11.63
C PRO A 2 12.82 -3.03 10.32
N SER A 3 12.98 -4.05 9.49
CA SER A 3 13.54 -3.90 8.15
C SER A 3 12.67 -2.96 7.32
N PHE A 4 13.32 -2.12 6.52
CA PHE A 4 12.66 -1.17 5.62
C PHE A 4 11.64 -1.89 4.74
N ALA A 5 10.41 -1.37 4.73
CA ALA A 5 9.22 -2.18 4.48
C ALA A 5 9.00 -2.63 3.03
N PHE A 6 9.76 -2.17 2.03
CA PHE A 6 9.61 -2.61 0.63
C PHE A 6 10.95 -2.52 -0.12
N GLY A 7 11.30 -3.56 -0.89
CA GLY A 7 12.41 -3.49 -1.83
C GLY A 7 12.11 -2.52 -2.97
N ARG A 8 13.14 -1.89 -3.55
CA ARG A 8 13.02 -0.95 -4.68
C ARG A 8 12.17 -1.52 -5.82
N ASN A 9 12.31 -2.81 -6.09
CA ASN A 9 11.57 -3.53 -7.13
C ASN A 9 10.06 -3.54 -6.89
N GLU A 10 9.61 -3.70 -5.64
CA GLU A 10 8.19 -3.66 -5.32
C GLU A 10 7.60 -2.26 -5.51
N MET A 11 8.39 -1.21 -5.30
CA MET A 11 7.93 0.17 -5.48
C MET A 11 7.64 0.48 -6.95
N PHE A 12 8.40 -0.09 -7.89
CA PHE A 12 8.12 0.01 -9.33
C PHE A 12 6.84 -0.73 -9.71
N LEU A 13 6.66 -1.98 -9.25
CA LEU A 13 5.47 -2.78 -9.57
C LEU A 13 4.17 -2.18 -9.00
N ASN A 14 4.23 -1.41 -7.92
CA ASN A 14 3.08 -0.71 -7.35
C ASN A 14 2.90 0.72 -7.89
N GLY A 15 3.68 1.15 -8.88
CA GLY A 15 3.57 2.47 -9.49
C GLY A 15 3.93 3.64 -8.56
N ILE A 16 4.66 3.38 -7.46
CA ILE A 16 5.11 4.41 -6.52
C ILE A 16 6.33 5.17 -7.10
N LEU A 17 7.21 4.46 -7.80
CA LEU A 17 8.35 5.04 -8.50
C LEU A 17 8.09 5.10 -10.01
N PRO A 18 8.57 6.14 -10.71
CA PRO A 18 8.41 6.28 -12.15
C PRO A 18 9.20 5.21 -12.90
N VAL A 19 8.51 4.47 -13.77
CA VAL A 19 9.08 3.35 -14.55
C VAL A 19 10.19 3.82 -15.52
N HIS A 20 10.13 5.08 -15.97
CA HIS A 20 11.13 5.66 -16.87
C HIS A 20 12.54 5.76 -16.24
N GLN A 21 12.61 5.90 -14.90
CA GLN A 21 13.88 6.05 -14.17
C GLN A 21 14.51 4.70 -13.79
N MET A 22 13.91 3.59 -14.20
CA MET A 22 14.37 2.25 -13.87
C MET A 22 15.69 1.94 -14.60
N ARG A 23 16.75 1.71 -13.81
CA ARG A 23 18.06 1.23 -14.29
C ARG A 23 18.10 -0.30 -14.37
N GLU A 24 17.62 -0.98 -13.34
CA GLU A 24 17.57 -2.45 -13.29
C GLU A 24 16.17 -2.98 -13.58
N HIS A 25 16.05 -3.74 -14.67
CA HIS A 25 14.77 -4.23 -15.19
C HIS A 25 14.49 -5.70 -14.85
N PHE A 26 15.52 -6.51 -14.61
CA PHE A 26 15.36 -7.92 -14.26
C PHE A 26 14.80 -8.13 -12.85
N GLY A 27 15.22 -7.33 -11.87
CA GLY A 27 14.77 -7.45 -10.48
C GLY A 27 13.24 -7.34 -10.31
N PRO A 28 12.59 -6.29 -10.83
CA PRO A 28 11.13 -6.17 -10.80
C PRO A 28 10.40 -7.31 -11.50
N ILE A 29 10.90 -7.77 -12.65
CA ILE A 29 10.26 -8.84 -13.43
C ILE A 29 10.43 -10.21 -12.75
N ALA A 30 11.57 -10.48 -12.11
CA ALA A 30 11.76 -11.68 -11.31
C ALA A 30 10.81 -11.73 -10.11
N LEU A 31 10.57 -10.58 -9.45
CA LEU A 31 9.55 -10.48 -8.39
C LEU A 31 8.12 -10.64 -8.92
N LEU A 32 7.90 -10.32 -10.19
CA LEU A 32 6.61 -10.44 -10.86
C LEU A 32 6.34 -11.93 -11.18
N LEU A 33 7.32 -12.63 -11.73
CA LEU A 33 7.31 -14.08 -11.98
C LEU A 33 7.12 -14.90 -10.70
N SER A 34 7.66 -14.46 -9.56
CA SER A 34 7.46 -15.17 -8.29
C SER A 34 6.04 -14.99 -7.71
N ARG A 35 5.28 -14.01 -8.21
CA ARG A 35 3.93 -13.67 -7.70
C ARG A 35 2.80 -14.11 -8.63
N ILE A 36 3.08 -14.22 -9.92
CA ILE A 36 2.09 -14.52 -10.95
C ILE A 36 2.57 -15.74 -11.74
N PRO A 37 1.73 -16.76 -11.94
CA PRO A 37 2.10 -17.95 -12.72
C PRO A 37 2.52 -17.59 -14.15
N VAL A 38 3.54 -18.29 -14.65
CA VAL A 38 4.07 -18.14 -16.02
C VAL A 38 2.99 -18.26 -17.11
N PRO A 39 2.05 -19.23 -17.06
CA PRO A 39 1.04 -19.40 -18.11
C PRO A 39 0.15 -18.17 -18.30
N PHE A 40 0.00 -17.36 -17.25
CA PHE A 40 -0.74 -16.10 -17.36
C PHE A 40 -0.05 -15.11 -18.32
N PHE A 41 1.29 -15.04 -18.30
CA PHE A 41 2.04 -14.18 -19.21
C PHE A 41 1.96 -14.67 -20.65
N GLU A 42 2.03 -15.98 -20.84
CA GLU A 42 1.92 -16.60 -22.16
C GLU A 42 0.59 -16.27 -22.81
N HIS A 43 -0.50 -16.37 -22.05
CA HIS A 43 -1.84 -16.01 -22.52
C HIS A 43 -2.00 -14.51 -22.77
N VAL A 44 -1.55 -13.65 -21.84
CA VAL A 44 -1.72 -12.19 -21.94
C VAL A 44 -0.88 -11.57 -23.04
N TYR A 45 0.35 -12.07 -23.22
CA TYR A 45 1.29 -11.52 -24.20
C TYR A 45 1.38 -12.35 -25.48
N SER A 46 0.66 -13.46 -25.56
CA SER A 46 0.70 -14.40 -26.69
C SER A 46 2.13 -14.86 -26.99
N VAL A 47 2.86 -15.24 -25.94
CA VAL A 47 4.26 -15.66 -25.99
C VAL A 47 4.36 -17.12 -25.61
N MET A 48 5.24 -17.88 -26.25
CA MET A 48 5.60 -19.24 -25.82
C MET A 48 6.95 -19.23 -25.12
N LEU A 49 7.01 -19.72 -23.89
CA LEU A 49 8.26 -19.90 -23.16
C LEU A 49 8.71 -21.36 -23.24
N PRO A 50 10.02 -21.63 -23.31
CA PRO A 50 10.52 -23.00 -23.35
C PRO A 50 10.26 -23.71 -22.01
N GLU A 51 9.47 -24.80 -22.07
CA GLU A 51 8.94 -25.56 -20.91
C GLU A 51 10.04 -26.14 -19.99
N ASN A 52 11.25 -26.34 -20.50
CA ASN A 52 12.34 -27.05 -19.80
C ASN A 52 13.29 -26.14 -19.00
N SER A 53 13.03 -24.84 -18.91
CA SER A 53 13.89 -23.89 -18.19
C SER A 53 13.20 -23.29 -16.96
N GLU A 54 13.96 -23.08 -15.88
CA GLU A 54 13.46 -22.30 -14.75
C GLU A 54 12.93 -20.95 -15.25
N PRO A 55 11.78 -20.47 -14.70
CA PRO A 55 11.16 -19.25 -15.17
C PRO A 55 12.05 -18.04 -14.91
N SER A 56 12.85 -17.69 -15.92
CA SER A 56 13.80 -16.60 -15.89
C SER A 56 13.17 -15.32 -16.43
N ALA A 57 13.43 -14.22 -15.74
CA ALA A 57 13.05 -12.89 -16.20
C ALA A 57 13.64 -12.58 -17.60
N LEU A 58 14.82 -13.13 -17.92
CA LEU A 58 15.46 -12.94 -19.21
C LEU A 58 14.67 -13.59 -20.35
N ASN A 59 14.23 -14.84 -20.17
CA ASN A 59 13.48 -15.58 -21.19
C ASN A 59 12.15 -14.88 -21.48
N LEU A 60 11.42 -14.48 -20.43
CA LEU A 60 10.18 -13.74 -20.57
C LEU A 60 10.38 -12.42 -21.34
N LEU A 61 11.38 -11.62 -20.96
CA LEU A 61 11.61 -10.32 -21.57
C LEU A 61 12.10 -10.42 -23.02
N THR A 62 12.94 -11.41 -23.31
CA THR A 62 13.47 -11.64 -24.66
C THR A 62 12.35 -12.06 -25.60
N SER A 63 11.49 -12.99 -25.17
CA SER A 63 10.36 -13.45 -25.98
C SER A 63 9.30 -12.37 -26.17
N ILE A 64 9.01 -11.55 -25.15
CA ILE A 64 8.13 -10.37 -25.29
C ILE A 64 8.74 -9.34 -26.23
N ALA A 65 10.04 -9.05 -26.10
CA ALA A 65 10.74 -8.10 -26.96
C ALA A 65 10.71 -8.55 -28.43
N PHE A 66 10.90 -9.83 -28.69
CA PHE A 66 10.82 -10.41 -30.04
C PHE A 66 9.40 -10.30 -30.61
N MET A 67 8.38 -10.77 -29.88
CA MET A 67 6.98 -10.74 -30.34
C MET A 67 6.45 -9.31 -30.57
N ARG A 68 6.96 -8.32 -29.83
CA ARG A 68 6.58 -6.91 -29.96
C ARG A 68 7.48 -6.10 -30.90
N GLY A 69 8.56 -6.69 -31.42
CA GLY A 69 9.53 -5.99 -32.27
C GLY A 69 10.37 -4.93 -31.53
N PHE A 70 10.55 -5.06 -30.22
CA PHE A 70 11.48 -4.21 -29.47
C PHE A 70 12.91 -4.66 -29.74
N MET A 71 13.54 -4.07 -30.76
CA MET A 71 14.91 -4.36 -31.15
C MET A 71 15.80 -3.12 -31.03
N SER A 72 17.05 -3.34 -30.63
CA SER A 72 18.12 -2.36 -30.73
C SER A 72 18.57 -2.21 -32.19
N ALA A 73 19.31 -1.14 -32.50
CA ALA A 73 19.93 -0.93 -33.82
C ALA A 73 20.81 -2.12 -34.27
N SER A 74 21.34 -2.89 -33.32
CA SER A 74 22.15 -4.09 -33.55
C SER A 74 21.33 -5.36 -33.82
N GLY A 75 19.99 -5.28 -33.84
CA GLY A 75 19.10 -6.46 -34.00
C GLY A 75 18.92 -7.30 -32.73
N ILE A 76 19.48 -6.88 -31.60
CA ILE A 76 19.32 -7.57 -30.30
C ILE A 76 17.99 -7.15 -29.65
N PRO A 77 17.21 -8.08 -29.07
CA PRO A 77 15.98 -7.74 -28.36
C PRO A 77 16.20 -6.80 -27.17
N ASP A 78 15.48 -5.68 -27.13
CA ASP A 78 15.57 -4.68 -26.06
C ASP A 78 14.72 -5.08 -24.84
N CYS A 79 15.36 -5.81 -23.92
CA CYS A 79 14.77 -6.23 -22.66
C CYS A 79 14.36 -5.07 -21.75
N SER A 80 15.03 -3.92 -21.87
CA SER A 80 14.75 -2.73 -21.05
C SER A 80 13.39 -2.13 -21.43
N ARG A 81 13.15 -1.99 -22.74
CA ARG A 81 11.86 -1.51 -23.26
C ARG A 81 10.73 -2.48 -22.99
N ALA A 82 10.96 -3.79 -23.18
CA ALA A 82 10.00 -4.83 -22.84
C ALA A 82 9.61 -4.80 -21.36
N ALA A 83 10.58 -4.66 -20.44
CA ALA A 83 10.31 -4.62 -19.01
C ALA A 83 9.48 -3.40 -18.59
N ARG A 84 9.77 -2.22 -19.15
CA ARG A 84 8.97 -1.02 -18.88
C ARG A 84 7.53 -1.20 -19.37
N PHE A 85 7.36 -1.81 -20.53
CA PHE A 85 6.04 -2.13 -21.09
C PHE A 85 5.25 -3.06 -20.17
N VAL A 86 5.84 -4.18 -19.73
CA VAL A 86 5.19 -5.13 -18.81
C VAL A 86 4.85 -4.48 -17.46
N ILE A 87 5.78 -3.72 -16.88
CA ILE A 87 5.52 -3.03 -15.61
C ILE A 87 4.42 -1.97 -15.77
N GLN A 88 4.34 -1.30 -16.91
CA GLN A 88 3.27 -0.36 -17.20
C GLN A 88 1.91 -1.05 -17.33
N ASP A 89 1.85 -2.26 -17.90
CA ASP A 89 0.64 -3.09 -17.91
C ASP A 89 0.23 -3.55 -16.50
N VAL A 90 1.19 -3.82 -15.61
CA VAL A 90 0.90 -4.11 -14.19
C VAL A 90 0.34 -2.89 -13.46
N VAL A 91 0.96 -1.72 -13.67
CA VAL A 91 0.54 -0.46 -13.02
C VAL A 91 -0.83 0.00 -13.53
N SER A 92 -1.11 -0.18 -14.83
CA SER A 92 -2.42 0.11 -15.43
C SER A 92 -3.49 -0.94 -15.13
N GLY A 93 -3.13 -2.06 -14.48
CA GLY A 93 -4.09 -3.06 -14.01
C GLY A 93 -4.48 -4.12 -15.05
N ARG A 94 -3.85 -4.17 -16.23
CA ARG A 94 -3.97 -5.31 -17.16
C ARG A 94 -3.47 -6.61 -16.53
N ILE A 95 -2.41 -6.50 -15.74
CA ILE A 95 -1.86 -7.61 -14.95
C ILE A 95 -2.15 -7.33 -13.48
N ILE A 96 -3.03 -8.13 -12.89
CA ILE A 96 -3.48 -7.91 -11.51
C ILE A 96 -2.45 -8.52 -10.55
N MET A 97 -1.48 -7.71 -10.13
CA MET A 97 -0.65 -8.00 -8.97
C MET A 97 -1.39 -7.60 -7.68
N GLY A 98 -1.21 -8.36 -6.60
CA GLY A 98 -1.73 -8.01 -5.27
C GLY A 98 -1.19 -6.65 -4.79
N LYS A 99 -2.03 -5.61 -4.82
CA LYS A 99 -1.69 -4.25 -4.35
C LYS A 99 -1.29 -4.24 -2.87
N ILE A 100 -0.26 -3.48 -2.51
CA ILE A 100 0.19 -3.33 -1.10
C ILE A 100 -0.85 -2.53 -0.29
N MET A 101 -1.39 -1.47 -0.88
CA MET A 101 -2.27 -0.51 -0.21
C MET A 101 -3.72 -1.01 -0.23
N LYS A 102 -4.05 -1.98 0.63
CA LYS A 102 -5.41 -2.52 0.78
C LYS A 102 -6.13 -1.90 1.98
N PRO A 103 -7.47 -1.81 1.96
CA PRO A 103 -8.24 -1.48 3.15
C PRO A 103 -7.85 -2.39 4.33
N GLY A 104 -7.71 -1.83 5.53
CA GLY A 104 -7.27 -2.58 6.72
C GLY A 104 -5.74 -2.67 6.89
N LYS A 105 -4.94 -2.28 5.90
CA LYS A 105 -3.48 -2.21 6.06
C LYS A 105 -3.07 -1.05 6.97
N VAL A 106 -2.10 -1.31 7.83
CA VAL A 106 -1.51 -0.30 8.70
C VAL A 106 -0.40 0.44 7.96
N VAL A 107 -0.46 1.75 8.04
CA VAL A 107 0.48 2.68 7.42
C VAL A 107 1.00 3.65 8.48
N LEU A 108 2.23 4.12 8.31
CA LEU A 108 2.82 5.20 9.08
C LEU A 108 2.77 6.48 8.25
N VAL A 109 2.33 7.58 8.85
CA VAL A 109 2.34 8.88 8.17
C VAL A 109 3.73 9.48 8.26
N LEU A 110 4.31 9.85 7.12
CA LEU A 110 5.67 10.39 7.05
C LEU A 110 5.73 11.92 7.17
N ARG A 111 4.71 12.63 6.68
CA ARG A 111 4.73 14.10 6.56
C ARG A 111 3.47 14.77 7.09
N GLY A 112 3.60 16.04 7.49
CA GLY A 112 2.52 16.91 7.97
C GLY A 112 2.18 16.74 9.45
N LYS A 113 1.05 17.35 9.89
CA LYS A 113 0.61 17.37 11.30
C LYS A 113 0.59 16.01 12.01
N TYR A 114 0.34 14.94 11.27
CA TYR A 114 0.23 13.58 11.82
C TYR A 114 1.48 12.72 11.52
N ALA A 115 2.62 13.33 11.21
CA ALA A 115 3.88 12.60 11.01
C ALA A 115 4.22 11.72 12.22
N GLY A 116 4.76 10.53 11.96
CA GLY A 116 5.08 9.51 12.96
C GLY A 116 3.86 8.80 13.57
N ARG A 117 2.63 9.14 13.16
CA ARG A 117 1.41 8.47 13.61
C ARG A 117 1.10 7.25 12.75
N LYS A 118 0.65 6.19 13.41
CA LYS A 118 0.08 4.98 12.81
C LYS A 118 -1.36 5.25 12.41
N ALA A 119 -1.70 4.80 11.22
CA ALA A 119 -3.03 4.88 10.65
C ALA A 119 -3.36 3.61 9.87
N LEU A 120 -4.62 3.46 9.55
CA LEU A 120 -5.17 2.35 8.81
C LEU A 120 -5.80 2.89 7.53
N VAL A 121 -5.59 2.20 6.41
CA VAL A 121 -6.17 2.55 5.12
C VAL A 121 -7.64 2.17 5.11
N VAL A 122 -8.54 3.14 5.03
CA VAL A 122 -9.99 2.89 4.96
C VAL A 122 -10.43 2.69 3.51
N LYS A 123 -9.95 3.58 2.63
CA LYS A 123 -10.23 3.55 1.20
C LYS A 123 -8.96 3.92 0.43
N ALA A 124 -8.55 3.02 -0.46
CA ALA A 124 -7.45 3.22 -1.40
C ALA A 124 -8.00 3.81 -2.72
N GLN A 125 -7.32 4.79 -3.29
CA GLN A 125 -7.61 5.38 -4.59
C GLN A 125 -6.31 5.48 -5.38
N ASP A 126 -6.13 4.50 -6.25
CA ASP A 126 -4.88 4.30 -6.97
C ASP A 126 -4.81 5.20 -8.22
N GLU A 127 -5.92 5.40 -8.92
CA GLU A 127 -5.99 6.18 -10.17
C GLU A 127 -6.19 7.69 -9.96
N GLY A 128 -6.10 8.15 -8.70
CA GLY A 128 -6.46 9.51 -8.35
C GLY A 128 -7.97 9.75 -8.46
N GLY A 129 -8.38 11.02 -8.52
CA GLY A 129 -9.76 11.41 -8.79
C GLY A 129 -9.81 12.87 -9.25
N ALA A 130 -11.01 13.38 -9.57
CA ALA A 130 -11.17 14.73 -10.11
C ALA A 130 -10.46 15.82 -9.30
N ASP A 131 -10.53 15.77 -7.96
CA ASP A 131 -9.87 16.74 -7.08
C ASP A 131 -8.32 16.61 -7.06
N ARG A 132 -7.78 15.40 -7.29
CA ARG A 132 -6.37 15.06 -7.07
C ARG A 132 -5.94 13.98 -8.06
N SER A 133 -5.14 14.36 -9.03
CA SER A 133 -4.63 13.47 -10.09
C SER A 133 -3.68 12.37 -9.59
N TYR A 134 -3.11 12.52 -8.39
CA TYR A 134 -2.15 11.57 -7.84
C TYR A 134 -2.80 10.46 -6.98
N PRO A 135 -2.16 9.29 -6.84
CA PRO A 135 -2.62 8.21 -5.97
C PRO A 135 -2.67 8.62 -4.49
N HIS A 136 -3.78 8.31 -3.81
CA HIS A 136 -3.97 8.67 -2.41
C HIS A 136 -4.91 7.72 -1.66
N ALA A 137 -4.85 7.75 -0.33
CA ALA A 137 -5.74 6.99 0.54
C ALA A 137 -6.48 7.90 1.51
N ILE A 138 -7.69 7.48 1.87
CA ILE A 138 -8.36 7.92 3.08
C ILE A 138 -7.85 7.06 4.22
N ILE A 139 -7.19 7.68 5.18
CA ILE A 139 -6.62 7.01 6.35
C ILE A 139 -7.35 7.39 7.62
N ALA A 140 -7.51 6.43 8.53
CA ALA A 140 -7.99 6.61 9.89
C ALA A 140 -6.88 6.22 10.87
N GLY A 141 -6.41 7.15 11.69
CA GLY A 141 -5.27 6.91 12.57
C GLY A 141 -5.46 7.42 13.98
N ILE A 142 -4.44 7.24 14.81
CA ILE A 142 -4.45 7.63 16.22
C ILE A 142 -3.53 8.83 16.43
N ASP A 143 -4.10 9.96 16.84
CA ASP A 143 -3.37 11.18 17.22
C ASP A 143 -2.96 11.10 18.69
N LYS A 144 -3.86 10.75 19.61
CA LYS A 144 -3.50 10.51 21.01
C LYS A 144 -3.61 9.02 21.31
N TYR A 145 -2.46 8.39 21.54
CA TYR A 145 -2.38 6.97 21.91
C TYR A 145 -2.80 6.75 23.36
N PRO A 146 -3.41 5.59 23.67
CA PRO A 146 -3.61 5.17 25.05
C PRO A 146 -2.26 4.99 25.73
N LEU A 147 -2.19 5.34 27.02
CA LEU A 147 -1.00 5.19 27.84
C LEU A 147 -1.01 3.83 28.55
N LYS A 148 0.17 3.28 28.82
CA LYS A 148 0.31 2.01 29.57
C LYS A 148 -0.41 2.09 30.92
N VAL A 149 -1.22 1.08 31.21
CA VAL A 149 -1.94 0.89 32.47
C VAL A 149 -1.25 -0.20 33.30
N THR A 150 -1.15 0.01 34.62
CA THR A 150 -0.64 -0.98 35.59
C THR A 150 -1.72 -1.33 36.60
N LYS A 151 -1.63 -2.53 37.20
CA LYS A 151 -2.63 -3.04 38.16
C LYS A 151 -2.81 -2.14 39.39
N SER A 152 -1.76 -1.43 39.81
CA SER A 152 -1.77 -0.49 40.94
C SER A 152 -2.58 0.79 40.71
N MET A 153 -2.96 1.11 39.47
CA MET A 153 -3.68 2.35 39.20
C MET A 153 -5.16 2.24 39.57
N GLY A 154 -5.71 3.26 40.22
CA GLY A 154 -7.15 3.35 40.47
C GLY A 154 -7.98 3.50 39.19
N LYS A 155 -9.23 3.01 39.20
CA LYS A 155 -10.15 2.95 38.04
C LYS A 155 -10.27 4.28 37.28
N LYS A 156 -10.37 5.42 37.99
CA LYS A 156 -10.43 6.77 37.39
C LYS A 156 -9.17 7.11 36.56
N LYS A 157 -7.99 6.69 37.03
CA LYS A 157 -6.72 6.92 36.31
C LYS A 157 -6.59 5.98 35.12
N GLN A 158 -7.05 4.73 35.25
CA GLN A 158 -7.07 3.76 34.16
C GLN A 158 -7.94 4.27 33.00
N GLU A 159 -9.15 4.76 33.29
CA GLU A 159 -10.06 5.30 32.27
C GLU A 159 -9.43 6.48 31.52
N LYS A 160 -8.82 7.44 32.23
CA LYS A 160 -8.13 8.58 31.61
C LYS A 160 -6.97 8.15 30.70
N ARG A 161 -6.26 7.06 31.03
CA ARG A 161 -5.14 6.54 30.22
C ARG A 161 -5.59 5.75 29.00
N ASN A 162 -6.76 5.11 29.06
CA ASN A 162 -7.33 4.36 27.94
C ASN A 162 -7.92 5.26 26.84
N LYS A 163 -8.23 6.53 27.16
CA LYS A 163 -8.78 7.50 26.19
C LYS A 163 -7.83 7.70 25.01
N LEU A 164 -8.34 7.44 23.81
CA LEU A 164 -7.65 7.69 22.55
C LEU A 164 -8.32 8.82 21.76
N LYS A 165 -7.55 9.49 20.90
CA LYS A 165 -8.06 10.51 19.98
C LYS A 165 -7.75 10.07 18.54
N PRO A 166 -8.75 9.72 17.73
CA PRO A 166 -8.52 9.36 16.34
C PRO A 166 -8.42 10.60 15.45
N PHE A 167 -7.93 10.41 14.23
CA PHE A 167 -8.02 11.39 13.15
C PHE A 167 -8.36 10.69 11.83
N VAL A 168 -8.96 11.44 10.91
CA VAL A 168 -9.19 11.02 9.53
C VAL A 168 -8.61 12.05 8.58
N LYS A 169 -7.88 11.59 7.57
CA LYS A 169 -7.27 12.46 6.57
C LYS A 169 -7.14 11.75 5.23
N VAL A 170 -7.22 12.52 4.14
CA VAL A 170 -6.85 12.06 2.81
C VAL A 170 -5.38 12.40 2.57
N VAL A 171 -4.54 11.40 2.33
CA VAL A 171 -3.09 11.51 2.25
C VAL A 171 -2.56 10.81 0.99
N SER A 172 -1.60 11.43 0.30
CA SER A 172 -0.91 10.83 -0.85
C SER A 172 -0.13 9.58 -0.43
N TYR A 173 0.02 8.60 -1.34
CA TYR A 173 0.83 7.41 -1.07
C TYR A 173 2.30 7.73 -0.80
N SER A 174 2.87 8.79 -1.40
CA SER A 174 4.24 9.23 -1.14
C SER A 174 4.48 9.69 0.31
N HIS A 175 3.41 10.06 1.01
CA HIS A 175 3.44 10.52 2.40
C HIS A 175 3.07 9.41 3.40
N LEU A 176 2.90 8.18 2.92
CA LEU A 176 2.60 7.01 3.72
C LEU A 176 3.75 6.01 3.58
N LEU A 177 4.18 5.46 4.71
CA LEU A 177 5.02 4.28 4.74
C LEU A 177 4.12 3.08 5.05
N PRO A 178 3.90 2.17 4.09
CA PRO A 178 3.12 0.98 4.36
C PRO A 178 3.88 0.06 5.32
N THR A 179 3.14 -0.72 6.11
CA THR A 179 3.73 -1.66 7.06
C THR A 179 3.21 -3.06 6.81
N ARG A 180 3.91 -4.07 7.33
CA ARG A 180 3.48 -5.47 7.23
C ARG A 180 2.14 -5.73 7.94
N TYR A 181 1.84 -4.96 8.98
CA TYR A 181 0.69 -5.19 9.83
C TYR A 181 -0.64 -4.85 9.12
N SER A 182 -1.65 -5.68 9.37
CA SER A 182 -3.05 -5.39 9.08
C SER A 182 -3.85 -5.37 10.37
N VAL A 183 -4.93 -4.60 10.38
CA VAL A 183 -5.96 -4.68 11.40
C VAL A 183 -7.31 -4.78 10.69
N ASP A 184 -8.03 -5.86 10.96
CA ASP A 184 -9.37 -6.04 10.42
C ASP A 184 -10.35 -5.28 11.30
N VAL A 185 -10.63 -4.04 10.90
CA VAL A 185 -11.70 -3.22 11.46
C VAL A 185 -12.66 -2.89 10.32
N ALA A 186 -13.91 -3.31 10.46
CA ALA A 186 -14.95 -3.00 9.49
C ALA A 186 -15.35 -1.53 9.61
N PHE A 187 -14.93 -0.72 8.63
CA PHE A 187 -15.33 0.68 8.52
C PHE A 187 -16.45 0.83 7.51
N ASP A 188 -17.43 1.67 7.82
CA ASP A 188 -18.53 1.96 6.92
C ASP A 188 -18.02 2.92 5.84
N LYS A 189 -17.63 2.33 4.70
CA LYS A 189 -17.01 3.04 3.57
C LYS A 189 -17.91 4.15 3.02
N ALA A 190 -19.23 4.05 3.20
CA ALA A 190 -20.20 5.07 2.81
C ALA A 190 -20.10 6.36 3.66
N ASN A 191 -19.84 6.22 4.96
CA ASN A 191 -19.73 7.36 5.87
C ASN A 191 -18.37 8.07 5.74
N ILE A 192 -17.32 7.30 5.49
CA ILE A 192 -15.93 7.79 5.42
C ILE A 192 -15.54 8.03 3.95
N ASN A 193 -16.09 9.12 3.38
CA ASN A 193 -15.88 9.54 2.00
C ASN A 193 -15.16 10.91 1.93
N LYS A 194 -14.61 11.25 0.76
CA LYS A 194 -13.90 12.53 0.57
C LYS A 194 -14.79 13.74 0.86
N GLU A 195 -16.01 13.70 0.33
CA GLU A 195 -16.99 14.79 0.45
C GLU A 195 -17.47 14.97 1.89
N SER A 196 -17.71 13.86 2.59
CA SER A 196 -18.11 13.90 4.01
C SER A 196 -17.01 14.46 4.91
N LEU A 197 -15.74 14.37 4.50
CA LEU A 197 -14.60 14.96 5.22
C LEU A 197 -14.42 16.46 4.98
N LYS A 198 -14.99 17.04 3.91
CA LYS A 198 -15.00 18.49 3.67
C LYS A 198 -15.96 19.19 4.66
N ILE A 199 -17.07 18.55 5.00
CA ILE A 199 -18.10 19.09 5.92
C ILE A 199 -17.73 18.83 7.39
N PRO A 200 -17.58 19.87 8.25
CA PRO A 200 -17.15 19.70 9.64
C PRO A 200 -18.06 18.81 10.49
N LYS A 201 -19.39 18.89 10.31
CA LYS A 201 -20.37 18.08 11.06
C LYS A 201 -20.22 16.59 10.75
N LYS A 202 -20.20 16.22 9.47
CA LYS A 202 -20.02 14.83 9.02
C LYS A 202 -18.66 14.27 9.43
N LYS A 203 -17.60 15.09 9.37
CA LYS A 203 -16.26 14.71 9.86
C LYS A 203 -16.25 14.41 11.36
N ARG A 204 -16.96 15.17 12.19
CA ARG A 204 -17.07 14.89 13.64
C ARG A 204 -17.80 13.56 13.90
N CYS A 205 -18.86 13.27 13.14
CA CYS A 205 -19.58 12.00 13.21
C CYS A 205 -18.67 10.80 12.85
N ALA A 206 -17.95 10.88 11.72
CA ALA A 206 -16.99 9.84 11.33
C ALA A 206 -15.88 9.62 12.37
N LEU A 207 -15.39 10.69 13.01
CA LEU A 207 -14.40 10.57 14.08
C LEU A 207 -14.94 9.87 15.33
N ALA A 208 -16.22 10.06 15.66
CA ALA A 208 -16.86 9.38 16.78
C ALA A 208 -17.01 7.87 16.49
N GLU A 209 -17.42 7.51 15.28
CA GLU A 209 -17.53 6.12 14.83
C GLU A 209 -16.17 5.39 14.92
N ILE A 210 -15.12 6.01 14.36
CA ILE A 210 -13.76 5.47 14.39
C ILE A 210 -13.24 5.36 15.82
N LYS A 211 -13.59 6.32 16.68
CA LYS A 211 -13.22 6.27 18.10
C LYS A 211 -13.80 5.04 18.78
N SER A 212 -15.10 4.77 18.61
CA SER A 212 -15.76 3.59 19.19
C SER A 212 -15.08 2.30 18.73
N LYS A 213 -14.89 2.15 17.41
CA LYS A 213 -14.26 0.95 16.82
C LYS A 213 -12.82 0.75 17.31
N PHE A 214 -12.03 1.82 17.46
CA PHE A 214 -10.68 1.72 18.00
C PHE A 214 -10.65 1.41 19.50
N GLU A 215 -11.55 1.97 20.30
CA GLU A 215 -11.63 1.69 21.73
C GLU A 215 -12.09 0.26 22.00
N GLU A 216 -13.08 -0.24 21.27
CA GLU A 216 -13.51 -1.64 21.29
C GLU A 216 -12.35 -2.57 20.96
N ARG A 217 -11.63 -2.31 19.87
CA ARG A 217 -10.49 -3.14 19.48
C ARG A 217 -9.36 -3.08 20.50
N TYR A 218 -9.08 -1.92 21.10
CA TYR A 218 -8.05 -1.79 22.13
C TYR A 218 -8.39 -2.62 23.38
N LYS A 219 -9.66 -2.64 23.80
CA LYS A 219 -10.13 -3.42 24.95
C LYS A 219 -9.93 -4.92 24.74
N THR A 220 -9.99 -5.43 23.50
CA THR A 220 -9.68 -6.85 23.22
C THR A 220 -8.21 -7.23 23.42
N GLY A 221 -7.30 -6.25 23.59
CA GLY A 221 -5.86 -6.49 23.73
C GLY A 221 -5.13 -6.94 22.46
N LYS A 222 -5.84 -7.03 21.32
CA LYS A 222 -5.28 -7.36 20.01
C LYS A 222 -4.53 -6.16 19.40
N ASN A 223 -3.65 -6.44 18.43
CA ASN A 223 -2.92 -5.43 17.65
C ASN A 223 -2.14 -4.41 18.53
N LYS A 224 -1.48 -4.90 19.60
CA LYS A 224 -0.71 -4.07 20.56
C LYS A 224 0.24 -3.07 19.88
N TRP A 225 0.88 -3.48 18.78
CA TRP A 225 1.77 -2.60 18.03
C TRP A 225 1.06 -1.37 17.48
N PHE A 226 -0.17 -1.50 16.95
CA PHE A 226 -0.92 -0.36 16.41
C PHE A 226 -1.25 0.69 17.47
N PHE A 227 -1.64 0.25 18.67
CA PHE A 227 -2.01 1.13 19.79
C PHE A 227 -0.82 1.64 20.61
N THR A 228 0.38 1.15 20.36
CA THR A 228 1.60 1.64 21.02
C THR A 228 2.22 2.78 20.20
N LYS A 229 2.50 3.91 20.85
CA LYS A 229 3.17 5.05 20.21
C LYS A 229 4.52 4.63 19.64
N LEU A 230 4.79 5.00 18.37
CA LEU A 230 6.12 4.86 17.79
C LEU A 230 7.08 5.84 18.47
N ARG A 231 8.23 5.33 18.92
CA ARG A 231 9.33 6.16 19.41
C ARG A 231 10.32 6.31 18.26
N PHE A 232 10.60 7.55 17.91
CA PHE A 232 11.58 7.98 16.93
C PHE A 232 12.33 9.17 17.53
#